data_AF-A0A7J3SLX9-F1
#
_entry.id   AF-A0A7J3SLX9-F1
#
_cell.length_a   1.000
_cell.length_b   1.000
_cell.length_c   1.000
_cell.angle_alpha   90.00
_cell.angle_beta   90.00
_cell.angle_gamma   90.00
#
_symmetry.space_group_name_H-M   'P 1'
#
loop_
_entity.id
_entity.type
_entity.pdbx_description
1 polymer ?
#
loop_
_entity_poly.entity_id
_entity_poly.type
_entity_poly.pdbx_seq_one_letter_code
_entity_poly.pdbx_strand_id
1 'polypeptide(L)'
;HRSALHNVFSALAITSIAAYLSNPLIFSWGLTTMPWIPFFFSSAIAYLSHIFLDLLTKSGVALFWPISEKMFRLMSIRYDNRAANFFFSLTGALLILFALV
;
A
#
# COMPACT_ATOMS: atom_id res chain seq x y z
N HIS A 1 -9.95 13.43 -4.01
CA HIS A 1 -8.75 13.05 -3.24
C HIS A 1 -8.62 11.53 -3.08
N ARG A 2 -9.57 10.83 -2.44
CA ARG A 2 -9.45 9.39 -2.17
C ARG A 2 -9.29 8.53 -3.43
N SER A 3 -10.18 8.67 -4.42
CA SER A 3 -10.14 7.86 -5.65
C SER A 3 -8.87 8.02 -6.49
N ALA A 4 -8.18 9.16 -6.38
CA ALA A 4 -6.96 9.43 -7.14
C ALA A 4 -5.74 8.64 -6.63
N LEU A 5 -5.70 8.34 -5.32
CA LEU A 5 -4.58 7.65 -4.67
C LEU A 5 -4.93 6.21 -4.26
N HIS A 6 -6.20 5.84 -4.27
CA HIS A 6 -6.65 4.50 -3.86
C HIS A 6 -7.17 3.78 -5.10
N ASN A 7 -6.29 3.55 -6.06
CA ASN A 7 -6.56 2.76 -7.26
C ASN A 7 -5.28 2.06 -7.73
N VAL A 8 -5.42 1.01 -8.53
CA VAL A 8 -4.29 0.17 -8.93
C VAL A 8 -3.30 0.95 -9.80
N PHE A 9 -3.78 1.88 -10.63
CA PHE A 9 -2.91 2.69 -11.49
C PHE A 9 -2.02 3.64 -10.68
N SER A 10 -2.58 4.28 -9.65
CA SER A 10 -1.85 5.14 -8.73
C SER A 10 -0.84 4.35 -7.91
N ALA A 11 -1.20 3.15 -7.44
CA ALA A 11 -0.27 2.26 -6.77
C ALA A 11 0.92 1.94 -7.67
N LEU A 12 0.68 1.48 -8.90
CA LEU A 12 1.73 1.17 -9.87
C LEU A 12 2.59 2.39 -10.23
N ALA A 13 1.96 3.54 -10.47
CA ALA A 13 2.67 4.76 -10.85
C ALA A 13 3.58 5.24 -9.71
N ILE A 14 3.04 5.35 -8.48
CA ILE A 14 3.79 5.83 -7.32
C ILE A 14 4.90 4.85 -6.96
N THR A 15 4.64 3.54 -6.97
CA THR A 15 5.67 2.55 -6.63
C THR A 15 6.77 2.51 -7.68
N SER A 16 6.45 2.66 -8.97
CA SER A 16 7.44 2.74 -10.05
C SER A 16 8.28 4.01 -9.94
N ILE A 17 7.66 5.16 -9.72
CA ILE A 17 8.35 6.45 -9.56
C ILE A 17 9.24 6.41 -8.33
N ALA A 18 8.71 5.93 -7.19
CA ALA A 18 9.48 5.79 -5.96
C ALA A 18 10.68 4.86 -6.17
N ALA A 19 10.49 3.69 -6.77
CA ALA A 19 11.58 2.76 -7.04
C ALA A 19 12.64 3.33 -8.00
N TYR A 20 12.21 4.01 -9.07
CA TYR A 20 13.14 4.62 -10.01
C TYR A 20 13.94 5.77 -9.39
N LEU A 21 13.27 6.72 -8.71
CA LEU A 21 13.91 7.86 -8.06
C LEU A 21 14.74 7.46 -6.83
N SER A 22 14.35 6.37 -6.17
CA SER A 22 15.10 5.83 -5.04
C SER A 22 16.49 5.36 -5.44
N ASN A 23 16.69 4.93 -6.69
CA ASN A 23 17.97 4.40 -7.13
C ASN A 23 19.13 5.42 -6.97
N PRO A 24 19.03 6.67 -7.47
CA PRO A 24 20.08 7.67 -7.22
C PRO A 24 20.06 8.28 -5.81
N LEU A 25 18.88 8.51 -5.21
CA LEU A 25 18.76 9.22 -3.92
C LEU A 25 19.04 8.33 -2.71
N ILE A 26 18.58 7.08 -2.71
CA ILE A 26 18.81 6.17 -1.59
C ILE A 26 20.25 5.64 -1.60
N PHE A 27 20.82 5.33 -2.77
CA PHE A 27 22.25 4.96 -2.84
C PHE A 27 23.16 6.10 -2.37
N SER A 28 22.86 7.35 -2.74
CA SER A 28 23.68 8.50 -2.34
C SER A 28 23.59 8.83 -0.84
N TRP A 29 22.48 8.51 -0.18
CA TRP A 29 22.29 8.71 1.26
C TRP A 29 22.59 7.46 2.10
N GLY A 30 22.94 6.34 1.46
CA GLY A 30 23.26 5.07 2.14
C GLY A 30 22.10 4.45 2.92
N LEU A 31 20.84 4.85 2.65
CA LEU A 31 19.67 4.42 3.43
C LEU A 31 19.23 2.98 3.13
N THR A 32 19.58 2.43 1.97
CA THR A 32 19.46 1.00 1.69
C THR A 32 20.46 0.57 0.62
N THR A 33 20.85 -0.70 0.67
CA THR A 33 21.59 -1.39 -0.39
C THR A 33 20.67 -2.22 -1.28
N MET A 34 19.36 -2.22 -1.04
CA MET A 34 18.41 -3.00 -1.83
C MET A 34 18.37 -2.51 -3.28
N PRO A 35 18.53 -3.41 -4.26
CA PRO A 35 18.32 -3.09 -5.67
C PRO A 35 16.88 -2.59 -5.93
N TRP A 36 16.71 -1.84 -7.02
CA TRP A 36 15.44 -1.21 -7.36
C TRP A 36 14.27 -2.20 -7.55
N ILE A 37 14.55 -3.42 -8.00
CA ILE A 37 13.52 -4.46 -8.23
C ILE A 37 12.88 -4.92 -6.89
N PRO A 38 13.66 -5.42 -5.90
CA PRO A 38 13.13 -5.71 -4.56
C PRO A 38 12.44 -4.50 -3.89
N PHE A 39 12.95 -3.29 -4.09
CA PHE A 39 12.33 -2.08 -3.56
C PHE A 39 10.96 -1.80 -4.20
N PHE A 40 10.85 -1.99 -5.53
CA PHE A 40 9.57 -1.89 -6.24
C PHE A 40 8.55 -2.88 -5.69
N PHE A 41 8.91 -4.16 -5.56
CA PHE A 41 7.99 -5.19 -5.08
C PHE A 41 7.54 -4.94 -3.63
N SER A 42 8.46 -4.61 -2.73
CA SER A 42 8.11 -4.27 -1.34
C SER A 42 7.19 -3.05 -1.27
N SER A 43 7.48 -1.99 -2.03
CA SER A 43 6.63 -0.81 -2.12
C SER A 43 5.24 -1.15 -2.70
N ALA A 44 5.19 -1.97 -3.76
CA ALA A 44 3.94 -2.40 -4.37
C ALA A 44 3.09 -3.24 -3.41
N ILE A 45 3.70 -4.18 -2.68
CA ILE A 45 3.02 -4.98 -1.67
C ILE A 45 2.46 -4.08 -0.56
N ALA A 46 3.26 -3.13 -0.06
CA ALA A 46 2.82 -2.20 0.97
C ALA A 46 1.62 -1.35 0.50
N TYR A 47 1.69 -0.78 -0.69
CA TYR A 47 0.62 0.04 -1.25
C TYR A 47 -0.65 -0.80 -1.51
N LEU A 48 -0.51 -1.96 -2.15
CA LEU A 48 -1.64 -2.84 -2.43
C LEU A 48 -2.28 -3.38 -1.15
N SER A 49 -1.49 -3.64 -0.10
CA SER A 49 -2.03 -4.00 1.22
C SER A 49 -2.90 -2.89 1.80
N HIS A 50 -2.51 -1.63 1.63
CA HIS A 50 -3.33 -0.49 2.03
C HIS A 50 -4.65 -0.42 1.26
N ILE A 51 -4.61 -0.55 -0.08
CA ILE A 51 -5.82 -0.62 -0.92
C ILE A 51 -6.71 -1.80 -0.52
N PHE A 52 -6.10 -2.95 -0.23
CA PHE A 52 -6.82 -4.15 0.20
C PHE A 52 -7.56 -3.92 1.52
N LEU A 53 -6.92 -3.29 2.52
CA LEU A 53 -7.60 -2.94 3.77
C LEU A 53 -8.77 -1.98 3.52
N ASP A 54 -8.63 -1.03 2.61
CA ASP A 54 -9.72 -0.13 2.24
C ASP A 54 -10.90 -0.85 1.57
N LEU A 55 -10.67 -1.93 0.82
CA LEU A 55 -11.73 -2.79 0.28
C LEU A 55 -12.56 -3.49 1.38
N LEU A 56 -11.98 -3.70 2.57
CA LEU A 56 -12.70 -4.28 3.72
C LEU A 56 -13.59 -3.26 4.43
N THR A 57 -13.42 -1.96 4.13
CA THR A 57 -14.18 -0.89 4.76
C THR A 57 -15.52 -0.65 4.07
N LYS A 58 -16.49 -0.07 4.80
CA LYS A 58 -17.79 0.34 4.25
C LYS A 58 -17.68 1.27 3.03
N SER A 59 -16.63 2.09 2.98
CA SER A 59 -16.40 3.04 1.89
C SER A 59 -16.04 2.37 0.58
N GLY A 60 -15.32 1.25 0.62
CA GLY A 60 -14.80 0.59 -0.58
C GLY A 60 -13.78 1.45 -1.35
N VAL A 61 -13.40 0.97 -2.53
CA VAL A 61 -12.36 1.58 -3.37
C VAL A 61 -12.73 1.52 -4.86
N ALA A 62 -12.49 2.61 -5.59
CA ALA A 62 -12.60 2.64 -7.05
C ALA A 62 -11.30 2.12 -7.69
N LEU A 63 -11.15 0.79 -7.75
CA LEU A 63 -9.88 0.13 -8.15
C LEU A 63 -9.35 0.57 -9.51
N PHE A 64 -10.24 0.89 -10.45
CA PHE A 64 -9.90 1.20 -11.84
C PHE A 64 -10.09 2.68 -12.19
N TRP A 65 -10.21 3.57 -11.20
CA TRP A 65 -10.23 5.01 -11.47
C TRP A 65 -8.91 5.45 -12.11
N PRO A 66 -8.88 6.33 -13.14
CA PRO A 66 -9.99 7.11 -13.69
C PRO A 66 -10.77 6.43 -14.81
N ILE A 67 -10.40 5.21 -15.23
CA ILE A 67 -11.07 4.49 -16.32
C ILE A 67 -12.49 4.07 -15.92
N SER A 68 -12.69 3.72 -14.64
CA SER A 68 -14.00 3.38 -14.10
C SER A 68 -14.18 3.94 -12.69
N GLU A 69 -15.38 4.47 -12.43
CA GLU A 69 -15.79 4.94 -11.11
C GLU A 69 -16.47 3.86 -10.27
N LYS A 70 -16.49 2.60 -10.74
CA LYS A 70 -17.12 1.49 -10.02
C LYS A 70 -16.41 1.24 -8.70
N MET A 71 -17.18 1.30 -7.61
CA MET A 71 -16.71 1.04 -6.25
C MET A 71 -16.72 -0.47 -5.96
N PHE A 72 -15.60 -0.98 -5.47
CA PHE A 72 -15.45 -2.36 -5.02
C PHE A 72 -15.37 -2.39 -3.49
N ARG A 73 -15.99 -3.41 -2.90
CA ARG A 73 -16.01 -3.64 -1.46
C ARG A 73 -16.14 -5.13 -1.18
N LEU A 74 -15.32 -5.64 -0.27
CA LEU A 74 -15.33 -7.05 0.16
C LEU A 74 -16.06 -7.23 1.49
N MET A 75 -15.91 -6.29 2.42
CA MET A 75 -16.56 -6.31 3.73
C MET A 75 -17.09 -4.94 4.09
N SER A 76 -17.95 -4.86 5.12
CA SER A 76 -18.56 -3.61 5.59
C SER A 76 -18.07 -3.23 6.99
N ILE A 77 -16.77 -3.38 7.24
CA ILE A 77 -16.15 -2.97 8.51
C ILE A 77 -16.11 -1.44 8.54
N ARG A 78 -16.45 -0.82 9.67
CA ARG A 78 -16.23 0.62 9.81
C ARG A 78 -14.75 0.91 10.06
N TYR A 79 -14.25 1.99 9.48
CA TYR A 79 -12.85 2.41 9.63
C TYR A 79 -12.47 2.74 11.09
N ASP A 80 -13.45 3.07 11.93
CA ASP A 80 -13.29 3.39 13.36
C ASP A 80 -13.37 2.15 14.27
N ASN A 81 -13.48 0.94 13.70
CA ASN A 81 -13.54 -0.27 14.49
C ASN A 81 -12.17 -0.53 15.17
N ARG A 82 -12.14 -0.27 16.48
CA ARG A 82 -10.94 -0.43 17.32
C ARG A 82 -10.34 -1.83 17.25
N ALA A 83 -11.18 -2.88 17.22
CA ALA A 83 -10.71 -4.26 17.18
C ALA A 83 -10.04 -4.59 15.84
N ALA A 84 -10.64 -4.14 14.72
CA ALA A 84 -10.05 -4.32 13.39
C ALA A 84 -8.72 -3.57 13.26
N ASN A 85 -8.68 -2.30 13.70
CA ASN A 85 -7.46 -1.50 13.67
C ASN A 85 -6.37 -2.12 14.53
N PHE A 86 -6.69 -2.56 15.75
CA PHE A 86 -5.74 -3.27 16.62
C PHE A 86 -5.20 -4.53 15.96
N PHE A 87 -6.07 -5.36 15.37
CA PHE A 87 -5.68 -6.60 14.72
C PHE A 87 -4.73 -6.35 13.53
N PHE A 88 -5.05 -5.40 12.65
CA PHE A 88 -4.20 -5.09 11.50
C PHE A 88 -2.88 -4.43 11.91
N SER A 89 -2.88 -3.52 12.89
CA SER A 89 -1.66 -2.93 13.42
C SER A 89 -0.76 -3.96 14.09
N LEU A 90 -1.33 -4.87 14.89
CA LEU A 90 -0.58 -5.96 15.52
C LEU A 90 0.02 -6.90 14.47
N THR A 91 -0.76 -7.26 13.45
CA THR A 91 -0.29 -8.12 12.35
C THR A 91 0.88 -7.45 11.61
N GLY A 92 0.77 -6.16 11.29
CA GLY A 92 1.85 -5.39 10.68
C GLY A 92 3.11 -5.35 11.55
N ALA A 93 2.96 -5.10 12.85
CA ALA A 93 4.08 -5.09 13.79
C ALA A 93 4.78 -6.45 13.88
N LEU A 94 4.01 -7.55 13.95
CA LEU A 94 4.55 -8.91 13.98
C LEU A 94 5.27 -9.27 12.68
N LEU A 95 4.74 -8.87 11.52
CA LEU A 95 5.40 -9.09 10.22
C LEU A 95 6.72 -8.33 10.11
N ILE A 96 6.77 -7.08 10.61
CA ILE A 96 8.01 -6.30 10.67
C ILE A 96 9.02 -6.98 11.58
N LEU A 97 8.60 -7.41 12.79
CA LEU A 97 9.48 -8.12 13.72
C LEU A 97 10.01 -9.43 13.13
N PHE A 98 9.14 -10.20 12.48
CA PHE A 98 9.54 -11.44 11.81
C PHE A 98 10.55 -11.19 10.68
N ALA A 99 10.44 -10.08 9.95
CA ALA A 99 11.38 -9.74 8.89
C ALA A 99 12.76 -9.25 9.41
N LEU A 100 12.87 -8.89 10.69
CA LEU A 100 14.10 -8.41 11.32
C LEU A 100 14.89 -9.50 12.04
N VAL A 101 14.30 -10.68 12.25
CA VAL A 101 14.91 -11.87 12.88
C VAL A 101 15.44 -12.80 11.81
#